data_AF-A0A958CYT3-F1
#
_entry.id   AF-A0A958CYT3-F1
#
_cell.length_a   1.000
_cell.length_b   1.000
_cell.length_c   1.000
_cell.angle_alpha   90.00
_cell.angle_beta   90.00
_cell.angle_gamma   90.00
#
_symmetry.space_group_name_H-M   'P 1'
#
loop_
_entity.id
_entity.type
_entity.pdbx_description
1 polymer ?
#
loop_
_entity_poly.entity_id
_entity_poly.type
_entity_poly.pdbx_seq_one_letter_code
_entity_poly.pdbx_strand_id
1 'polypeptide(L)' 'MYPENWDVVQLFVRLQTQWKISPMGQRVGLEYPSIQPVAQLLGMTLTPELFADLQLMEICTINECVKNGNRRSQL' A
#
# COMPACT_ATOMS: atom_id res chain seq x y z
N MET A 1 16.64 11.02 2.63
CA MET A 1 15.28 10.71 2.16
C MET A 1 14.83 11.93 1.38
N TYR A 2 14.63 11.81 0.06
CA TYR A 2 14.19 12.95 -0.74
C TYR A 2 12.76 13.36 -0.30
N PRO A 3 12.43 14.66 -0.17
CA PRO A 3 11.12 15.13 0.31
C PRO A 3 9.94 14.61 -0.51
N GLU A 4 10.15 14.41 -1.81
CA GLU A 4 9.19 13.90 -2.80
C GLU A 4 8.75 12.45 -2.55
N ASN A 5 9.60 11.60 -1.95
CA ASN A 5 9.19 10.25 -1.52
C ASN A 5 8.28 10.25 -0.29
N TRP A 6 8.08 11.39 0.38
CA TRP A 6 7.29 11.44 1.60
C TRP A 6 5.78 11.40 1.32
N ASP A 7 5.34 11.93 0.18
CA ASP A 7 3.93 11.97 -0.18
C ASP A 7 3.36 10.55 -0.40
N VAL A 8 4.10 9.71 -1.13
CA VAL A 8 3.70 8.32 -1.33
C VAL A 8 3.65 7.56 0.01
N VAL A 9 4.62 7.78 0.91
CA VAL A 9 4.64 7.16 2.24
C VAL A 9 3.44 7.59 3.07
N GLN A 10 3.11 8.88 3.09
CA GLN A 10 1.94 9.41 3.80
C GLN A 10 0.65 8.80 3.25
N LEU A 11 0.46 8.81 1.93
CA LEU A 11 -0.71 8.24 1.28
C LEU A 11 -0.86 6.75 1.61
N PHE A 12 0.23 5.97 1.49
CA PHE A 12 0.24 4.55 1.76
C PHE A 12 -0.11 4.22 3.21
N VAL A 13 0.45 4.94 4.18
CA VAL A 13 0.12 4.74 5.61
C VAL A 13 -1.35 5.06 5.88
N ARG A 14 -1.94 6.05 5.19
CA ARG A 14 -3.38 6.35 5.37
C ARG A 14 -4.29 5.30 4.74
N LEU A 15 -3.81 4.57 3.74
CA LEU A 15 -4.50 3.43 3.14
C LEU A 15 -4.35 2.12 3.93
N GLN A 16 -3.73 2.14 5.12
CA GLN A 16 -3.49 0.92 5.93
C GLN A 16 -4.74 0.08 6.23
N THR A 17 -5.93 0.68 6.27
CA THR A 17 -7.20 -0.03 6.49
C THR A 17 -7.93 -0.38 5.20
N GLN A 18 -7.43 0.07 4.05
CA GLN A 18 -8.06 -0.04 2.73
C GLN A 18 -7.41 -1.17 1.92
N TRP A 19 -7.19 -2.32 2.56
CA TRP A 19 -6.62 -3.52 1.93
C TRP A 19 -7.70 -4.55 1.66
N LYS A 20 -7.67 -5.11 0.45
CA LYS A 20 -8.32 -6.37 0.13
C LYS A 20 -7.66 -7.49 0.92
N ILE A 21 -8.50 -8.25 1.61
CA ILE A 21 -8.08 -9.42 2.38
C ILE A 21 -8.64 -10.67 1.70
N SER A 22 -7.78 -11.67 1.47
CA SER A 22 -8.19 -12.97 0.93
C SER A 22 -9.04 -13.73 1.95
N PRO A 23 -9.78 -14.77 1.53
CA PRO A 23 -10.48 -15.66 2.47
C PRO A 23 -9.58 -16.30 3.53
N MET A 24 -8.26 -16.39 3.27
CA MET A 24 -7.27 -16.90 4.22
C MET A 24 -6.62 -15.81 5.10
N GLY A 25 -7.17 -14.59 5.10
CA GLY A 25 -6.73 -13.50 5.97
C GLY A 25 -5.48 -12.75 5.48
N GLN A 26 -5.01 -13.01 4.26
CA GLN A 26 -3.81 -12.38 3.71
C GLN A 26 -4.16 -11.12 2.94
N ARG A 27 -3.30 -10.09 3.02
CA ARG A 27 -3.41 -8.89 2.17
C ARG A 27 -3.08 -9.25 0.73
N VAL A 28 -3.97 -8.92 -0.20
CA VAL A 28 -3.78 -9.20 -1.64
C VAL A 28 -3.64 -7.95 -2.50
N GLY A 29 -3.99 -6.78 -1.97
CA GLY A 29 -3.83 -5.48 -2.64
C GLY A 29 -4.62 -4.38 -1.95
N LEU A 30 -4.40 -3.14 -2.38
CA LEU A 30 -5.15 -1.96 -1.97
C LEU A 30 -6.49 -1.89 -2.71
N GLU A 31 -7.47 -1.27 -2.06
CA GLU A 31 -8.71 -0.87 -2.70
C GLU A 31 -8.48 0.39 -3.54
N TYR A 32 -8.27 0.21 -4.85
CA TYR A 32 -7.95 1.32 -5.75
C TYR A 32 -8.98 2.46 -5.76
N PRO A 33 -10.30 2.19 -5.66
CA PRO A 33 -11.30 3.25 -5.52
C PRO A 33 -11.11 4.14 -4.27
N SER A 34 -10.48 3.62 -3.22
CA SER A 34 -10.21 4.37 -1.98
C SER A 34 -8.98 5.28 -2.09
N ILE A 35 -8.12 5.11 -3.09
CA ILE A 35 -6.86 5.87 -3.21
C ILE A 35 -7.13 7.35 -3.48
N GLN A 36 -7.99 7.67 -4.44
CA GLN A 36 -8.24 9.07 -4.83
C GLN A 36 -8.94 9.89 -3.73
N PRO A 37 -9.96 9.38 -3.02
CA PRO A 37 -10.54 10.08 -1.88
C PRO A 37 -9.51 10.36 -0.76
N VAL A 38 -8.62 9.40 -0.47
CA VAL A 38 -7.59 9.59 0.56
C VAL A 38 -6.54 10.61 0.12
N ALA A 39 -6.12 10.59 -1.15
CA ALA A 39 -5.23 11.62 -1.69
C ALA A 39 -5.86 13.03 -1.58
N GLN A 40 -7.14 13.17 -1.92
CA GLN A 40 -7.87 14.43 -1.78
C GLN A 40 -7.95 14.91 -0.34
N LEU A 41 -8.20 14.01 0.63
CA LEU A 41 -8.21 14.34 2.06
C LEU A 41 -6.84 14.84 2.56
N LEU A 42 -5.75 14.41 1.93
CA LEU A 42 -4.38 14.86 2.22
C LEU A 42 -4.00 16.13 1.46
N GLY A 43 -4.89 16.68 0.62
CA GLY A 43 -4.58 17.82 -0.24
C GLY A 43 -3.60 17.48 -1.36
N MET A 44 -3.48 16.19 -1.72
CA MET A 44 -2.57 15.68 -2.75
C MET A 44 -3.29 15.52 -4.09
N THR A 45 -2.58 15.82 -5.18
CA THR A 45 -3.00 15.46 -6.53
C THR A 45 -2.47 14.07 -6.86
N LEU A 46 -3.35 13.15 -7.22
CA LEU A 46 -2.95 11.82 -7.65
C LEU A 46 -2.36 11.87 -9.07
N THR A 47 -1.04 11.91 -9.18
CA THR A 47 -0.33 11.85 -10.46
C THR A 47 0.01 10.40 -10.85
N PRO A 48 0.30 10.13 -12.13
CA PRO A 48 0.76 8.81 -12.56
C PRO A 48 2.01 8.33 -11.80
N GLU A 49 2.93 9.23 -11.47
CA GLU A 49 4.17 8.93 -10.75
C GLU A 49 3.89 8.55 -9.30
N LEU A 50 3.08 9.35 -8.59
CA LEU A 50 2.65 9.05 -7.22
C LEU A 50 1.89 7.71 -7.15
N PHE A 51 1.07 7.44 -8.16
CA PHE A 51 0.35 6.17 -8.26
C PHE A 51 1.30 4.98 -8.50
N ALA A 52 2.28 5.13 -9.39
CA ALA A 52 3.29 4.09 -9.64
C ALA A 52 4.14 3.80 -8.38
N ASP A 53 4.55 4.83 -7.65
CA ASP A 53 5.28 4.67 -6.39
C ASP A 53 4.43 3.96 -5.33
N LEU A 54 3.13 4.24 -5.29
CA LEU A 54 2.18 3.57 -4.39
C LEU A 54 2.06 2.08 -4.72
N GLN A 55 1.98 1.72 -6.01
CA GLN A 55 1.99 0.32 -6.46
C GLN A 55 3.28 -0.41 -6.09
N LEU A 56 4.42 0.29 -6.15
CA LEU A 56 5.70 -0.29 -5.74
C LEU A 56 5.70 -0.65 -4.24
N MET A 57 5.17 0.23 -3.38
CA MET A 57 5.03 -0.07 -1.95
C MET A 57 4.02 -1.19 -1.66
N GLU A 58 2.92 -1.25 -2.42
CA GLU A 58 1.95 -2.35 -2.37
C GLU A 58 2.63 -3.69 -2.64
N ILE A 59 3.36 -3.80 -3.76
CA ILE A 59 4.06 -5.03 -4.16
C ILE A 59 5.11 -5.43 -3.12
N CYS A 60 5.93 -4.48 -2.64
CA CYS A 60 6.90 -4.73 -1.59
C CYS A 60 6.23 -5.29 -0.32
N THR A 61 5.09 -4.72 0.09
CA THR A 61 4.36 -5.16 1.28
C THR A 61 3.79 -6.57 1.12
N ILE A 62 3.18 -6.87 -0.02
CA ILE A 62 2.65 -8.21 -0.31
C ILE A 62 3.79 -9.24 -0.28
N ASN A 63 4.92 -8.94 -0.93
CA ASN A 63 6.08 -9.81 -0.94
C ASN A 63 6.63 -10.08 0.46
N GLU A 64 6.71 -9.07 1.32
CA GLU A 64 7.13 -9.24 2.71
C GLU A 64 6.10 -10.03 3.55
N CYS A 65 4.80 -9.83 3.34
CA CYS A 65 3.76 -10.64 3.96
C CYS A 65 3.85 -12.11 3.57
N VAL A 66 4.12 -12.42 2.30
CA VAL A 66 4.31 -13.79 1.80
C VAL A 66 5.54 -14.43 2.44
N LYS A 67 6.69 -13.73 2.44
CA LYS A 67 7.92 -14.22 3.11
C LYS A 67 7.69 -14.52 4.59
N ASN A 68 6.96 -13.65 5.30
CA ASN A 68 6.67 -13.83 6.72
C ASN A 68 5.68 -14.97 6.99
N GLY A 69 4.69 -15.18 6.12
CA GLY A 69 3.81 -16.35 6.17
C GLY A 69 4.60 -17.66 6.09
N ASN A 70 5.54 -17.73 5.13
CA ASN A 70 6.38 -18.93 4.94
C ASN A 70 7.28 -19.23 6.15
N ARG A 71 7.80 -18.21 6.84
CA ARG A 71 8.62 -18.40 8.06
C ARG A 71 7.80 -18.93 9.24
N ARG A 72 6.53 -18.52 9.38
CA ARG A 72 5.66 -18.94 10.48
C ARG A 72 5.17 -20.39 10.35
N SER A 73 5.10 -20.92 9.13
CA SER A 73 4.73 -22.32 8.88
C SER A 73 5.89 -23.31 9.12
N GLN A 74 7.10 -22.83 9.43
CA GLN A 74 8.30 -23.64 9.67
C GLN A 74 8.69 -23.76 11.15
N LEU A 75 7.85 -23.27 12.06
CA LEU A 75 7.97 -23.38 13.53
C LEU A 75 6.80 -24.19 14.08
#